data_AF-A0A3N5Q6R1-F1
#
_entry.id   AF-A0A3N5Q6R1-F1
#
_cell.length_a   1.000
_cell.length_b   1.000
_cell.length_c   1.000
_cell.angle_alpha   90.00
_cell.angle_beta   90.00
_cell.angle_gamma   90.00
#
_symmetry.space_group_name_H-M   'P 1'
#
loop_
_entity.id
_entity.type
_entity.pdbx_description
1 polymer ?
#
loop_
_entity_poly.entity_id
_entity_poly.type
_entity_poly.pdbx_seq_one_letter_code
_entity_poly.pdbx_strand_id
1 'polypeptide(L)'
;MNTSGSFNALNLNSIEVSLDNSKIKGSGKLRNLLDGDLLIAADLSGSYINQNDIKNLLSGIEVPIYPEYGIIRFDTLTYDGSPSKFTSRLNILTDRGSIGGKVFLNLQKELMEYDINLVTNKVDIEPVSGTKSSLNISTNIKGVGTTPETFDGSIRLFANGSTINGNVIDTLRLTADADNQFINYEFRLVSDETTADLNGSFDFAPEEPVYILSGDVNRLNLAEFVEDTTLK
;
A
#
# COMPACT_ATOMS: atom_id res chain seq x y z
N MET A 1 -22.75 -10.80 -18.99
CA MET A 1 -21.58 -10.15 -19.61
C MET A 1 -21.98 -9.67 -21.00
N ASN A 2 -21.61 -8.44 -21.37
CA ASN A 2 -21.88 -7.85 -22.69
C ASN A 2 -20.54 -7.42 -23.32
N THR A 3 -20.24 -7.95 -24.51
CA THR A 3 -18.96 -7.76 -25.19
C THR A 3 -19.12 -7.42 -26.66
N SER A 4 -18.16 -6.71 -27.25
CA SER A 4 -18.08 -6.43 -28.68
C SER A 4 -16.64 -6.34 -29.17
N GLY A 5 -16.41 -6.42 -30.48
CA GLY A 5 -15.07 -6.33 -31.07
C GLY A 5 -14.57 -7.65 -31.65
N SER A 6 -13.25 -7.75 -31.87
CA SER A 6 -12.60 -8.94 -32.42
C SER A 6 -11.92 -9.75 -31.32
N PHE A 7 -11.53 -10.99 -31.62
CA PHE A 7 -10.73 -11.79 -30.68
C PHE A 7 -9.41 -11.13 -30.28
N ASN A 8 -8.84 -10.24 -31.09
CA ASN A 8 -7.61 -9.52 -30.73
C ASN A 8 -7.85 -8.14 -30.08
N ALA A 9 -9.11 -7.68 -30.06
CA ALA A 9 -9.53 -6.41 -29.47
C ALA A 9 -10.96 -6.55 -28.94
N LEU A 10 -11.08 -7.06 -27.71
CA LEU A 10 -12.35 -7.32 -27.04
C LEU A 10 -12.72 -6.12 -26.17
N ASN A 11 -13.88 -5.52 -26.43
CA ASN A 11 -14.49 -4.53 -25.55
C ASN A 11 -15.44 -5.25 -24.60
N LEU A 12 -15.24 -5.02 -23.30
CA LEU A 12 -16.08 -5.48 -22.21
C LEU A 12 -16.98 -4.32 -21.82
N ASN A 13 -18.16 -4.23 -22.45
CA ASN A 13 -19.08 -3.11 -22.23
C ASN A 13 -19.65 -3.15 -20.80
N SER A 14 -19.93 -4.35 -20.30
CA SER A 14 -20.32 -4.56 -18.92
C SER A 14 -19.97 -5.97 -18.44
N ILE A 15 -19.25 -6.03 -17.34
CA ILE A 15 -19.08 -7.20 -16.49
C ILE A 15 -19.86 -6.93 -15.21
N GLU A 16 -20.68 -7.89 -14.81
CA GLU A 16 -21.32 -7.89 -13.50
C GLU A 16 -21.26 -9.30 -12.95
N VAL A 17 -20.70 -9.44 -11.75
CA VAL A 17 -20.64 -10.65 -10.96
C VAL A 17 -21.22 -10.30 -9.60
N SER A 18 -22.33 -10.95 -9.26
CA SER A 18 -23.01 -10.76 -7.98
C SER A 18 -22.87 -12.04 -7.16
N LEU A 19 -22.45 -11.89 -5.92
CA LEU A 19 -22.47 -12.92 -4.89
C LEU A 19 -23.50 -12.51 -3.82
N ASP A 20 -23.63 -13.33 -2.77
CA ASP A 20 -24.60 -13.09 -1.69
C ASP A 20 -24.46 -11.70 -1.08
N ASN A 21 -23.23 -11.25 -0.81
CA ASN A 21 -22.95 -9.97 -0.16
C ASN A 21 -21.95 -9.09 -0.91
N SER A 22 -21.62 -9.43 -2.16
CA SER A 22 -20.63 -8.72 -2.98
C SER A 22 -21.16 -8.46 -4.37
N LYS A 23 -20.70 -7.35 -4.96
CA LYS A 23 -20.98 -7.02 -6.36
C LYS A 23 -19.74 -6.46 -7.01
N ILE A 24 -19.24 -7.17 -8.00
CA ILE A 24 -18.19 -6.69 -8.89
C ILE A 24 -18.87 -6.25 -10.18
N LYS A 25 -18.75 -4.98 -10.51
CA LYS A 25 -19.17 -4.44 -11.80
C LYS A 25 -17.98 -3.77 -12.47
N GLY A 26 -17.95 -3.81 -13.79
CA GLY A 26 -16.91 -3.09 -14.51
C GLY A 26 -17.08 -3.06 -16.00
N SER A 27 -16.17 -2.34 -16.62
CA SER A 27 -16.02 -2.26 -18.07
C SER A 27 -14.54 -2.27 -18.42
N GLY A 28 -14.22 -2.54 -19.67
CA GLY A 28 -12.82 -2.51 -20.08
C GLY A 28 -12.58 -2.88 -21.52
N LYS A 29 -11.29 -2.95 -21.87
CA LYS A 29 -10.78 -3.34 -23.18
C LYS A 29 -9.62 -4.29 -22.98
N LEU A 30 -9.67 -5.41 -23.67
CA LEU A 30 -8.58 -6.37 -23.78
C LEU A 30 -8.03 -6.32 -25.19
N ARG A 31 -6.71 -6.23 -25.34
CA ARG A 31 -6.02 -6.24 -26.63
C ARG A 31 -4.90 -7.27 -26.61
N ASN A 32 -4.52 -7.77 -27.79
CA ASN A 32 -3.41 -8.71 -27.97
C ASN A 32 -3.61 -10.05 -27.23
N LEU A 33 -4.86 -10.54 -27.18
CA LEU A 33 -5.23 -11.78 -26.48
C LEU A 33 -4.49 -13.02 -27.01
N LEU A 34 -4.05 -13.00 -28.27
CA LEU A 34 -3.38 -14.12 -28.94
C LEU A 34 -1.88 -13.94 -29.09
N ASP A 35 -1.36 -12.72 -28.89
CA ASP A 35 -0.01 -12.33 -29.27
C ASP A 35 0.98 -12.34 -28.07
N GLY A 36 0.55 -12.85 -26.91
CA GLY A 36 1.37 -12.95 -25.68
C GLY A 36 1.51 -11.64 -24.89
N ASP A 37 1.30 -10.50 -25.53
CA ASP A 37 1.40 -9.16 -24.93
C ASP A 37 0.03 -8.57 -24.54
N LEU A 38 -0.73 -9.31 -23.70
CA LEU A 38 -2.06 -8.90 -23.26
C LEU A 38 -2.04 -7.49 -22.64
N LEU A 39 -2.85 -6.60 -23.19
CA LEU A 39 -3.10 -5.27 -22.64
C LEU A 39 -4.53 -5.20 -22.10
N ILE A 40 -4.66 -4.67 -20.90
CA ILE A 40 -5.90 -4.56 -20.13
C ILE A 40 -6.07 -3.08 -19.78
N ALA A 41 -7.21 -2.52 -20.15
CA ALA A 41 -7.72 -1.28 -19.59
C ALA A 41 -9.06 -1.61 -18.93
N ALA A 42 -9.15 -1.56 -17.61
CA ALA A 42 -10.35 -1.93 -16.86
C ALA A 42 -10.74 -0.85 -15.85
N ASP A 43 -12.04 -0.68 -15.66
CA ASP A 43 -12.66 0.15 -14.64
C ASP A 43 -13.63 -0.72 -13.84
N LEU A 44 -13.37 -0.87 -12.55
CA LEU A 44 -14.15 -1.64 -11.59
C LEU A 44 -14.85 -0.74 -10.56
N SER A 45 -14.93 0.56 -10.83
CA SER A 45 -15.47 1.56 -9.92
C SER A 45 -16.96 1.32 -9.59
N GLY A 46 -17.31 1.60 -8.35
CA GLY A 46 -18.60 1.29 -7.75
C GLY A 46 -18.86 -0.20 -7.48
N SER A 47 -17.81 -1.03 -7.50
CA SER A 47 -17.85 -2.41 -7.00
C SER A 47 -17.71 -2.44 -5.47
N TYR A 48 -18.17 -3.52 -4.84
CA TYR A 48 -17.92 -3.79 -3.43
C TYR A 48 -17.75 -5.29 -3.17
N ILE A 49 -16.90 -5.61 -2.19
CA ILE A 49 -16.61 -6.97 -1.77
C ILE A 49 -16.81 -7.04 -0.26
N ASN A 50 -17.64 -7.98 0.17
CA ASN A 50 -17.66 -8.45 1.53
C ASN A 50 -16.50 -9.43 1.73
N GLN A 51 -15.70 -9.22 2.78
CA GLN A 51 -14.54 -10.06 3.11
C GLN A 51 -14.87 -11.56 3.23
N ASN A 52 -16.09 -11.90 3.65
CA ASN A 52 -16.53 -13.29 3.74
C ASN A 52 -16.68 -13.97 2.37
N ASP A 53 -16.86 -13.19 1.30
CA ASP A 53 -17.04 -13.70 -0.06
C ASP A 53 -15.71 -13.87 -0.82
N ILE A 54 -14.58 -13.37 -0.29
CA ILE A 54 -13.27 -13.38 -0.98
C ILE A 54 -12.82 -14.79 -1.38
N LYS A 55 -13.05 -15.79 -0.51
CA LYS A 55 -12.68 -17.19 -0.81
C LYS A 55 -13.40 -17.74 -2.06
N ASN A 56 -14.61 -17.27 -2.32
CA ASN A 56 -15.41 -17.69 -3.46
C ASN A 56 -14.98 -16.98 -4.75
N LEU A 57 -14.40 -15.77 -4.65
CA LEU A 57 -13.93 -14.99 -5.78
C LEU A 57 -12.56 -15.43 -6.29
N LEU A 58 -11.68 -15.88 -5.39
CA LEU A 58 -10.27 -16.17 -5.69
C LEU A 58 -9.90 -17.60 -5.30
N SER A 59 -10.64 -18.58 -5.82
CA SER A 59 -10.36 -20.00 -5.61
C SER A 59 -8.98 -20.36 -6.17
N GLY A 60 -7.99 -20.54 -5.30
CA GLY A 60 -6.61 -20.88 -5.67
C GLY A 60 -5.55 -19.86 -5.24
N ILE A 61 -5.96 -18.72 -4.66
CA ILE A 61 -5.05 -17.77 -4.03
C ILE A 61 -5.38 -17.70 -2.54
N GLU A 62 -4.39 -17.98 -1.69
CA GLU A 62 -4.53 -17.75 -0.26
C GLU A 62 -4.45 -16.24 0.01
N VAL A 63 -5.62 -15.60 0.05
CA VAL A 63 -5.73 -14.18 0.39
C VAL A 63 -6.08 -14.08 1.88
N PRO A 64 -5.35 -13.28 2.67
CA PRO A 64 -5.71 -13.04 4.05
C PRO A 64 -7.08 -12.34 4.11
N ILE A 65 -7.90 -12.74 5.08
CA ILE A 65 -9.27 -12.25 5.24
C ILE A 65 -9.35 -11.52 6.57
N TYR A 66 -9.87 -10.30 6.51
CA TYR A 66 -10.02 -9.42 7.66
C TYR A 66 -11.47 -8.92 7.72
N PRO A 67 -12.42 -9.74 8.22
CA PRO A 67 -13.84 -9.41 8.26
C PRO A 67 -14.14 -8.09 8.98
N GLU A 68 -13.25 -7.66 9.87
CA GLU A 68 -13.33 -6.43 10.66
C GLU A 68 -13.27 -5.15 9.82
N TYR A 69 -12.78 -5.20 8.56
CA TYR A 69 -12.88 -4.09 7.61
C TYR A 69 -14.29 -3.96 6.99
N GLY A 70 -15.16 -4.94 7.23
CA GLY A 70 -16.52 -4.97 6.72
C GLY A 70 -16.58 -5.04 5.20
N ILE A 71 -17.39 -4.18 4.60
CA ILE A 71 -17.54 -4.12 3.15
C ILE A 71 -16.47 -3.19 2.56
N ILE A 72 -15.60 -3.76 1.73
CA ILE A 72 -14.64 -3.01 0.92
C ILE A 72 -15.39 -2.45 -0.28
N ARG A 73 -15.40 -1.12 -0.42
CA ARG A 73 -16.04 -0.42 -1.53
C ARG A 73 -14.96 0.23 -2.39
N PHE A 74 -15.05 0.01 -3.69
CA PHE A 74 -14.16 0.61 -4.67
C PHE A 74 -14.86 1.83 -5.29
N ASP A 75 -14.68 3.01 -4.71
CA ASP A 75 -15.18 4.24 -5.32
C ASP A 75 -14.45 4.53 -6.64
N THR A 76 -13.14 4.28 -6.64
CA THR A 76 -12.33 4.22 -7.86
C THR A 76 -11.49 2.94 -7.83
N LEU A 77 -11.48 2.19 -8.92
CA LEU A 77 -10.50 1.13 -9.15
C LEU A 77 -10.29 0.95 -10.65
N THR A 78 -9.17 1.46 -11.15
CA THR A 78 -8.81 1.33 -12.57
C THR A 78 -7.54 0.54 -12.73
N TYR A 79 -7.40 -0.20 -13.83
CA TYR A 79 -6.20 -0.92 -14.23
C TYR A 79 -5.85 -0.55 -15.67
N ASP A 80 -4.60 -0.20 -15.93
CA ASP A 80 -4.11 0.08 -17.29
C ASP A 80 -2.71 -0.51 -17.47
N GLY A 81 -2.56 -1.46 -18.39
CA GLY A 81 -1.27 -2.07 -18.74
C GLY A 81 -1.36 -3.57 -19.03
N SER A 82 -0.24 -4.28 -18.93
CA SER A 82 -0.17 -5.74 -19.00
C SER A 82 -0.20 -6.36 -17.60
N PRO A 83 -0.50 -7.68 -17.46
CA PRO A 83 -0.52 -8.37 -16.16
C PRO A 83 0.72 -8.14 -15.27
N SER A 84 1.88 -7.96 -15.90
CA SER A 84 3.16 -7.76 -15.23
C SER A 84 3.69 -6.32 -15.27
N LYS A 85 3.00 -5.39 -15.94
CA LYS A 85 3.40 -3.97 -15.99
C LYS A 85 2.17 -3.09 -16.14
N PHE A 86 1.79 -2.41 -15.07
CA PHE A 86 0.52 -1.69 -15.04
C PHE A 86 0.53 -0.48 -14.12
N THR A 87 -0.42 0.40 -14.36
CA THR A 87 -0.83 1.47 -13.45
C THR A 87 -2.22 1.19 -12.92
N SER A 88 -2.39 1.32 -11.61
CA SER A 88 -3.70 1.32 -10.96
C SER A 88 -3.97 2.65 -10.29
N ARG A 89 -5.23 3.08 -10.30
CA ARG A 89 -5.74 4.15 -9.45
C ARG A 89 -6.81 3.55 -8.57
N LEU A 90 -6.77 3.86 -7.28
CA LEU A 90 -7.65 3.30 -6.29
C LEU A 90 -8.18 4.37 -5.35
N ASN A 91 -9.44 4.24 -4.99
CA ASN A 91 -10.07 4.87 -3.83
C ASN A 91 -10.95 3.82 -3.18
N ILE A 92 -10.48 3.29 -2.06
CA ILE A 92 -11.04 2.17 -1.34
C ILE A 92 -11.60 2.69 -0.02
N LEU A 93 -12.87 2.40 0.24
CA LEU A 93 -13.52 2.70 1.49
C LEU A 93 -13.85 1.42 2.24
N THR A 94 -13.57 1.42 3.53
CA THR A 94 -13.91 0.35 4.47
C THR A 94 -14.66 0.94 5.65
N ASP A 95 -15.15 0.08 6.53
CA ASP A 95 -15.77 0.55 7.77
C ASP A 95 -14.71 1.07 8.78
N ARG A 96 -13.42 0.89 8.46
CA ARG A 96 -12.24 1.25 9.26
C ARG A 96 -11.30 2.24 8.54
N GLY A 97 -11.87 3.13 7.73
CA GLY A 97 -11.14 4.20 7.04
C GLY A 97 -11.04 4.01 5.53
N SER A 98 -10.30 4.91 4.87
CA SER A 98 -10.16 4.92 3.41
C SER A 98 -8.72 5.01 2.95
N ILE A 99 -8.43 4.37 1.82
CA ILE A 99 -7.13 4.36 1.15
C ILE A 99 -7.33 4.86 -0.28
N GLY A 100 -6.60 5.90 -0.66
CA GLY A 100 -6.57 6.43 -2.02
C GLY A 100 -5.17 6.38 -2.59
N GLY A 101 -5.04 6.33 -3.91
CA GLY A 101 -3.72 6.46 -4.51
C GLY A 101 -3.58 6.04 -5.96
N LYS A 102 -2.34 6.07 -6.41
CA LYS A 102 -1.88 5.63 -7.71
C LYS A 102 -0.66 4.73 -7.53
N VAL A 103 -0.71 3.56 -8.14
CA VAL A 103 0.35 2.55 -8.07
C VAL A 103 0.79 2.24 -9.49
N PHE A 104 2.08 2.36 -9.77
CA PHE A 104 2.71 1.78 -10.96
C PHE A 104 3.60 0.63 -10.51
N LEU A 105 3.51 -0.51 -11.20
CA LEU A 105 4.34 -1.68 -10.99
C LEU A 105 4.85 -2.22 -12.33
N ASN A 106 6.09 -2.67 -12.34
CA ASN A 106 6.73 -3.35 -13.46
C ASN A 106 7.52 -4.57 -12.94
N LEU A 107 6.91 -5.74 -13.10
CA LEU A 107 7.38 -7.06 -12.71
C LEU A 107 8.12 -7.78 -13.84
N GLN A 108 8.27 -7.15 -15.02
CA GLN A 108 8.97 -7.74 -16.18
C GLN A 108 10.49 -7.71 -16.04
N LYS A 109 10.98 -6.97 -15.06
CA LYS A 109 12.41 -6.81 -14.74
C LYS A 109 12.78 -7.80 -13.65
N GLU A 110 14.05 -8.21 -13.63
CA GLU A 110 14.59 -9.07 -12.57
C GLU A 110 14.35 -8.47 -11.17
N LEU A 111 14.62 -7.17 -11.04
CA LEU A 111 14.22 -6.37 -9.89
C LEU A 111 12.93 -5.61 -10.21
N MET A 112 11.92 -5.77 -9.36
CA MET A 112 10.65 -5.06 -9.47
C MET A 112 10.87 -3.55 -9.49
N GLU A 113 10.26 -2.83 -10.44
CA GLU A 113 10.24 -1.37 -10.51
C GLU A 113 8.85 -0.85 -10.12
N TYR A 114 8.79 0.22 -9.33
CA TYR A 114 7.54 0.75 -8.78
C TYR A 114 7.56 2.26 -8.53
N ASP A 115 6.37 2.86 -8.64
CA ASP A 115 6.08 4.25 -8.25
C ASP A 115 4.69 4.28 -7.60
N ILE A 116 4.67 4.44 -6.29
CA ILE A 116 3.52 4.28 -5.41
C ILE A 116 3.25 5.61 -4.73
N ASN A 117 2.05 6.13 -4.91
CA ASN A 117 1.53 7.29 -4.22
C ASN A 117 0.28 6.86 -3.48
N LEU A 118 0.31 6.86 -2.15
CA LEU A 118 -0.81 6.44 -1.32
C LEU A 118 -1.14 7.52 -0.30
N VAL A 119 -2.43 7.67 -0.06
CA VAL A 119 -2.98 8.48 1.02
C VAL A 119 -3.97 7.64 1.81
N THR A 120 -3.97 7.80 3.12
CA THR A 120 -4.95 7.17 4.01
C THR A 120 -5.68 8.24 4.79
N ASN A 121 -6.93 7.96 5.16
CA ASN A 121 -7.70 8.80 6.06
C ASN A 121 -8.35 7.91 7.12
N LYS A 122 -7.91 8.10 8.36
CA LYS A 122 -8.35 7.38 9.56
C LYS A 122 -8.37 5.86 9.39
N VAL A 123 -7.32 5.32 8.76
CA VAL A 123 -7.21 3.87 8.59
C VAL A 123 -6.84 3.22 9.91
N ASP A 124 -7.64 2.23 10.30
CA ASP A 124 -7.38 1.40 11.46
C ASP A 124 -6.75 0.06 11.04
N ILE A 125 -5.53 -0.20 11.51
CA ILE A 125 -4.76 -1.41 11.21
C ILE A 125 -4.87 -2.48 12.29
N GLU A 126 -5.69 -2.27 13.33
CA GLU A 126 -5.94 -3.24 14.39
C GLU A 126 -6.24 -4.66 13.87
N PRO A 127 -7.07 -4.86 12.82
CA PRO A 127 -7.34 -6.20 12.31
C PRO A 127 -6.12 -6.95 11.75
N VAL A 128 -5.07 -6.20 11.38
CA VAL A 128 -3.87 -6.75 10.72
C VAL A 128 -2.70 -6.81 11.70
N SER A 129 -2.46 -5.76 12.49
CA SER A 129 -1.31 -5.68 13.40
C SER A 129 -1.65 -5.89 14.87
N GLY A 130 -2.93 -5.91 15.24
CA GLY A 130 -3.40 -5.85 16.62
C GLY A 130 -3.28 -4.46 17.26
N THR A 131 -2.75 -3.47 16.53
CA THR A 131 -2.51 -2.10 17.03
C THR A 131 -3.69 -1.20 16.68
N LYS A 132 -4.33 -0.60 17.68
CA LYS A 132 -5.41 0.36 17.44
C LYS A 132 -4.85 1.60 16.77
N SER A 133 -5.46 2.02 15.66
CA SER A 133 -4.98 3.21 14.97
C SER A 133 -6.05 4.03 14.29
N SER A 134 -5.69 5.28 14.00
CA SER A 134 -6.39 6.12 13.02
C SER A 134 -5.31 6.83 12.21
N LEU A 135 -4.86 6.19 11.13
CA LEU A 135 -3.71 6.60 10.35
C LEU A 135 -4.12 7.55 9.23
N ASN A 136 -3.50 8.72 9.21
CA ASN A 136 -3.58 9.74 8.17
C ASN A 136 -2.22 9.84 7.49
N ILE A 137 -1.96 8.92 6.56
CA ILE A 137 -0.67 8.77 5.89
C ILE A 137 -0.73 9.45 4.52
N SER A 138 0.36 10.09 4.13
CA SER A 138 0.66 10.46 2.75
C SER A 138 2.04 9.93 2.43
N THR A 139 2.16 9.05 1.43
CA THR A 139 3.44 8.47 1.05
C THR A 139 3.66 8.48 -0.45
N ASN A 140 4.90 8.74 -0.83
CA ASN A 140 5.46 8.50 -2.15
C ASN A 140 6.64 7.54 -2.00
N ILE A 141 6.60 6.43 -2.74
CA ILE A 141 7.66 5.45 -2.79
C ILE A 141 7.96 5.20 -4.25
N LYS A 142 9.22 5.38 -4.65
CA LYS A 142 9.67 5.12 -6.01
C LYS A 142 10.99 4.41 -5.98
N GLY A 143 11.11 3.30 -6.70
CA GLY A 143 12.37 2.57 -6.72
C GLY A 143 12.34 1.29 -7.53
N VAL A 144 13.44 0.56 -7.41
CA VAL A 144 13.71 -0.76 -7.97
C VAL A 144 14.18 -1.67 -6.83
N GLY A 145 13.81 -2.95 -6.87
CA GLY A 145 14.19 -3.93 -5.83
C GLY A 145 13.39 -3.78 -4.54
N THR A 146 13.39 -4.82 -3.71
CA THR A 146 12.49 -4.91 -2.53
C THR A 146 13.19 -5.39 -1.25
N THR A 147 14.50 -5.68 -1.33
CA THR A 147 15.33 -6.01 -0.17
C THR A 147 16.29 -4.85 0.10
N PRO A 148 16.85 -4.70 1.31
CA PRO A 148 17.81 -3.64 1.60
C PRO A 148 19.01 -3.60 0.63
N GLU A 149 19.46 -4.75 0.15
CA GLU A 149 20.59 -4.92 -0.78
C GLU A 149 20.22 -4.64 -2.25
N THR A 150 18.93 -4.67 -2.58
CA THR A 150 18.46 -4.47 -3.96
C THR A 150 17.67 -3.18 -4.13
N PHE A 151 17.26 -2.56 -3.03
CA PHE A 151 16.49 -1.33 -3.04
C PHE A 151 17.34 -0.15 -3.52
N ASP A 152 16.92 0.45 -4.61
CA ASP A 152 17.46 1.69 -5.18
C ASP A 152 16.26 2.61 -5.44
N GLY A 153 16.23 3.76 -4.77
CA GLY A 153 15.07 4.64 -4.85
C GLY A 153 14.88 5.55 -3.65
N SER A 154 13.64 5.99 -3.46
CA SER A 154 13.27 6.97 -2.44
C SER A 154 11.95 6.62 -1.77
N ILE A 155 11.89 6.89 -0.47
CA ILE A 155 10.69 6.83 0.35
C ILE A 155 10.47 8.21 0.94
N ARG A 156 9.24 8.70 0.84
CA ARG A 156 8.75 9.88 1.55
C ARG A 156 7.44 9.47 2.22
N LEU A 157 7.37 9.56 3.54
CA LEU A 157 6.19 9.19 4.32
C LEU A 157 5.92 10.28 5.35
N PHE A 158 4.65 10.68 5.41
CA PHE A 158 4.13 11.63 6.39
C PHE A 158 2.91 11.00 7.05
N ALA A 159 2.79 11.06 8.38
CA ALA A 159 1.64 10.50 9.11
C ALA A 159 1.09 11.46 10.18
N ASN A 160 1.13 12.77 9.89
CA ASN A 160 0.70 13.82 10.82
C ASN A 160 -0.78 13.71 11.19
N GLY A 161 -1.11 14.00 12.44
CA GLY A 161 -2.47 13.91 12.97
C GLY A 161 -3.01 12.47 13.00
N SER A 162 -2.13 11.47 13.06
CA SER A 162 -2.52 10.08 13.27
C SER A 162 -2.66 9.77 14.75
N THR A 163 -3.28 8.64 15.08
CA THR A 163 -3.23 8.11 16.44
C THR A 163 -2.82 6.64 16.42
N ILE A 164 -2.01 6.22 17.38
CA ILE A 164 -1.60 4.83 17.60
C ILE A 164 -1.77 4.52 19.08
N ASN A 165 -2.56 3.49 19.41
CA ASN A 165 -2.86 3.07 20.78
C ASN A 165 -3.34 4.19 21.71
N GLY A 166 -4.06 5.16 21.14
CA GLY A 166 -4.58 6.33 21.84
C GLY A 166 -3.62 7.52 21.91
N ASN A 167 -2.34 7.32 21.58
CA ASN A 167 -1.35 8.39 21.56
C ASN A 167 -1.49 9.20 20.26
N VAL A 168 -1.46 10.52 20.40
CA VAL A 168 -1.53 11.43 19.25
C VAL A 168 -0.15 11.54 18.63
N ILE A 169 -0.11 11.44 17.31
CA ILE A 169 1.07 11.66 16.48
C ILE A 169 0.88 12.99 15.76
N ASP A 170 1.36 14.06 16.37
CA ASP A 170 1.30 15.41 15.78
C ASP A 170 2.11 15.49 14.50
N THR A 171 3.33 14.94 14.54
CA THR A 171 4.23 14.88 13.39
C THR A 171 4.88 13.51 13.32
N LEU A 172 4.81 12.89 12.14
CA LEU A 172 5.67 11.77 11.78
C LEU A 172 6.11 11.97 10.35
N ARG A 173 7.43 12.10 10.15
CA ARG A 173 8.06 12.22 8.84
C ARG A 173 9.18 11.21 8.74
N LEU A 174 9.18 10.43 7.67
CA LEU A 174 10.29 9.60 7.25
C LEU A 174 10.65 9.96 5.81
N THR A 175 11.90 10.30 5.57
CA THR A 175 12.46 10.41 4.23
C THR A 175 13.66 9.50 4.15
N ALA A 176 13.71 8.63 3.15
CA ALA A 176 14.86 7.79 2.89
C ALA A 176 15.21 7.82 1.40
N ASP A 177 16.50 7.78 1.10
CA ASP A 177 17.04 7.68 -0.25
C ASP A 177 18.10 6.58 -0.24
N ALA A 178 17.97 5.65 -1.19
CA ALA A 178 18.82 4.49 -1.35
C ALA A 178 19.50 4.54 -2.72
N ASP A 179 20.81 4.35 -2.72
CA ASP A 179 21.62 4.22 -3.93
C ASP A 179 22.74 3.23 -3.64
N ASN A 180 22.95 2.27 -4.55
CA ASN A 180 24.04 1.29 -4.46
C ASN A 180 24.20 0.65 -3.06
N GLN A 181 23.11 0.10 -2.50
CA GLN A 181 23.10 -0.58 -1.18
C GLN A 181 23.35 0.35 0.02
N PHE A 182 23.43 1.65 -0.21
CA PHE A 182 23.55 2.66 0.83
C PHE A 182 22.24 3.41 0.98
N ILE A 183 21.63 3.33 2.17
CA ILE A 183 20.36 3.97 2.50
C ILE A 183 20.62 5.09 3.50
N ASN A 184 20.32 6.33 3.13
CA ASN A 184 20.26 7.45 4.08
C ASN A 184 18.82 7.69 4.48
N TYR A 185 18.58 8.04 5.74
CA TYR A 185 17.25 8.43 6.19
C TYR A 185 17.27 9.60 7.19
N GLU A 186 16.16 10.33 7.19
CA GLU A 186 15.77 11.28 8.23
C GLU A 186 14.40 10.86 8.76
N PHE A 187 14.28 10.85 10.08
CA PHE A 187 13.07 10.51 10.79
C PHE A 187 12.78 11.57 11.85
N ARG A 188 11.54 12.07 11.85
CA ARG A 188 11.04 12.98 12.89
C ARG A 188 9.74 12.45 13.44
N LEU A 189 9.63 12.39 14.75
CA LEU A 189 8.43 12.05 15.51
C LEU A 189 8.18 13.13 16.56
N VAL A 190 6.93 13.59 16.63
CA VAL A 190 6.39 14.35 17.76
C VAL A 190 5.08 13.68 18.13
N SER A 191 5.05 13.08 19.32
CA SER A 191 3.87 12.52 19.97
C SER A 191 3.60 13.24 21.30
N ASP A 192 2.59 12.78 22.04
CA ASP A 192 2.16 13.34 23.32
C ASP A 192 3.32 13.62 24.28
N GLU A 193 4.20 12.64 24.52
CA GLU A 193 5.35 12.81 25.40
C GLU A 193 6.70 12.75 24.68
N THR A 194 6.77 12.06 23.54
CA THR A 194 8.04 11.79 22.86
C THR A 194 8.32 12.79 21.73
N THR A 195 9.54 13.33 21.68
CA THR A 195 10.09 13.95 20.47
C THR A 195 11.35 13.22 20.06
N ALA A 196 11.43 12.78 18.81
CA ALA A 196 12.61 12.17 18.24
C ALA A 196 12.95 12.83 16.90
N ASP A 197 14.20 13.28 16.76
CA ASP A 197 14.77 13.74 15.50
C ASP A 197 16.00 12.86 15.25
N LEU A 198 15.87 11.90 14.34
CA LEU A 198 16.88 10.89 14.03
C LEU A 198 17.33 11.01 12.57
N ASN A 199 18.61 10.83 12.33
CA ASN A 199 19.18 10.69 11.00
C ASN A 199 20.23 9.58 11.02
N GLY A 200 20.35 8.89 9.91
CA GLY A 200 21.27 7.76 9.86
C GLY A 200 21.48 7.21 8.47
N SER A 201 22.32 6.20 8.42
CA SER A 201 22.60 5.46 7.21
C SER A 201 22.74 3.98 7.46
N PHE A 202 22.40 3.19 6.46
CA PHE A 202 22.65 1.76 6.40
C PHE A 202 23.50 1.47 5.17
N ASP A 203 24.59 0.75 5.34
CA ASP A 203 25.48 0.29 4.27
C ASP A 203 25.43 -1.23 4.21
N PHE A 204 24.81 -1.75 3.15
CA PHE A 204 24.67 -3.18 2.90
C PHE A 204 25.72 -3.72 1.91
N ALA A 205 26.65 -2.89 1.42
CA ALA A 205 27.70 -3.33 0.51
C ALA A 205 28.72 -4.32 1.13
N PRO A 206 29.11 -4.20 2.41
CA PRO A 206 29.96 -5.18 3.07
C PRO A 206 29.22 -6.48 3.44
N GLU A 207 29.96 -7.56 3.69
CA GLU A 207 29.39 -8.83 4.18
C GLU A 207 28.70 -8.69 5.54
N GLU A 208 29.25 -7.84 6.41
CA GLU A 208 28.61 -7.41 7.65
C GLU A 208 28.10 -5.97 7.47
N PRO A 209 26.77 -5.76 7.36
CA PRO A 209 26.22 -4.44 7.11
C PRO A 209 26.55 -3.45 8.24
N VAL A 210 26.75 -2.19 7.88
CA VAL A 210 27.08 -1.10 8.81
C VAL A 210 25.86 -0.22 9.03
N TYR A 211 25.55 0.05 10.30
CA TYR A 211 24.40 0.84 10.72
C TYR A 211 24.87 2.06 11.52
N ILE A 212 24.55 3.26 11.04
CA ILE A 212 24.85 4.52 11.73
C ILE A 212 23.52 5.19 12.06
N LEU A 213 23.31 5.46 13.35
CA LEU A 213 22.15 6.19 13.85
C LEU A 213 22.67 7.32 14.75
N SER A 214 22.16 8.52 14.51
CA SER A 214 22.47 9.72 15.27
C SER A 214 21.20 10.56 15.42
N GLY A 215 21.07 11.28 16.52
CA GLY A 215 19.91 12.13 16.75
C GLY A 215 19.61 12.34 18.22
N ASP A 216 18.56 13.11 18.45
CA ASP A 216 18.09 13.48 19.77
C ASP A 216 16.73 12.87 20.04
N VAL A 217 16.59 12.25 21.22
CA VAL A 217 15.30 11.77 21.71
C VAL A 217 15.05 12.41 23.06
N ASN A 218 13.93 13.12 23.15
CA ASN A 218 13.51 13.80 24.37
C ASN A 218 12.23 13.15 24.88
N ARG A 219 12.22 12.88 26.20
CA ARG A 219 11.06 12.35 26.93
C ARG A 219 10.47 11.08 26.29
N LEU A 220 11.35 10.17 25.87
CA LEU A 220 10.96 8.88 25.32
C LEU A 220 10.09 8.12 26.31
N ASN A 221 8.85 7.83 25.92
CA ASN A 221 7.96 6.93 26.64
C ASN A 221 7.67 5.72 25.74
N LEU A 222 8.35 4.61 25.99
CA LEU A 222 8.20 3.41 25.15
C LEU A 222 6.83 2.76 25.31
N ALA A 223 6.14 2.98 26.44
CA ALA A 223 4.78 2.49 26.65
C ALA A 223 3.79 3.02 25.59
N GLU A 224 4.08 4.15 24.94
CA GLU A 224 3.30 4.68 23.83
C GLU A 224 3.25 3.73 22.62
N PHE A 225 4.29 2.91 22.45
CA PHE A 225 4.52 2.14 21.22
C PHE A 225 4.43 0.62 21.39
N VAL A 226 4.67 0.10 22.60
CA VAL A 226 4.77 -1.35 22.83
C VAL A 226 3.72 -1.92 23.79
N GLU A 227 2.69 -1.15 24.15
CA GLU A 227 1.61 -1.54 25.10
C GLU A 227 2.11 -2.06 26.47
N ASP A 228 3.38 -1.81 26.80
CA ASP A 228 3.98 -2.16 28.08
C ASP A 228 4.12 -0.91 28.96
N THR A 229 3.18 -0.78 29.89
CA THR A 229 3.13 0.36 30.83
C THR A 229 4.30 0.42 31.81
N THR A 230 5.15 -0.60 31.87
CA THR A 230 6.36 -0.59 32.71
C THR A 230 7.54 0.15 32.09
N LEU A 231 7.44 0.50 30.80
CA LEU A 231 8.51 1.15 30.01
C LEU A 231 8.28 2.66 29.81
N LYS A 232 7.82 3.33 30.86
CA LYS A 232 7.65 4.79 30.89
C LYS A 232 8.94 5.53 31.21
#